data_AF-A0A0C3DJF0-F1
#
_entry.id   AF-A0A0C3DJF0-F1
#
_cell.length_a   1.000
_cell.length_b   1.000
_cell.length_c   1.000
_cell.angle_alpha   90.00
_cell.angle_beta   90.00
_cell.angle_gamma   90.00
#
_symmetry.space_group_name_H-M   'P 1'
#
loop_
_entity.id
_entity.type
_entity.pdbx_description
1 polymer ?
#
loop_
_entity_poly.entity_id
_entity_poly.type
_entity_poly.pdbx_seq_one_letter_code
_entity_poly.pdbx_strand_id
1 'polypeptide(L)'
;MIWTTTFLFFLVSLSIIWVGFNVYARTLKVVGAVDNKFVKHTASILIYAIFSALLISPILFGLSYFSEWNIAFRENTMYMVFFLLCYILSVLPGALYFKKTHLESLRQLGYFKNK
;
A
#
# COMPACT_ATOMS: atom_id res chain seq x y z
N MET A 1 -21.82 -0.35 -15.56
CA MET A 1 -20.76 0.67 -15.71
C MET A 1 -19.86 0.75 -14.48
N ILE A 2 -20.43 0.80 -13.27
CA ILE A 2 -19.69 0.91 -12.00
C ILE A 2 -18.60 -0.15 -11.80
N TRP A 3 -18.89 -1.42 -12.07
CA TRP A 3 -17.92 -2.52 -11.97
C TRP A 3 -16.65 -2.30 -12.81
N THR A 4 -16.83 -1.86 -14.05
CA THR A 4 -15.72 -1.60 -14.97
C THR A 4 -14.89 -0.40 -14.53
N THR A 5 -15.54 0.67 -14.06
CA THR A 5 -14.82 1.86 -13.59
C THR A 5 -14.06 1.58 -12.30
N THR A 6 -14.62 0.78 -11.37
CA THR A 6 -13.90 0.28 -10.19
C THR A 6 -12.68 -0.54 -10.57
N PHE A 7 -12.82 -1.48 -11.51
CA PHE A 7 -11.70 -2.28 -11.98
C PHE A 7 -10.57 -1.42 -12.56
N LEU A 8 -10.89 -0.49 -13.46
CA LEU A 8 -9.91 0.41 -14.08
C LEU A 8 -9.21 1.30 -13.05
N PHE A 9 -9.95 1.81 -12.06
CA PHE A 9 -9.37 2.60 -10.98
C PHE A 9 -8.36 1.81 -10.14
N PHE A 10 -8.67 0.57 -9.77
CA PHE A 10 -7.73 -0.28 -9.04
C PHE A 10 -6.55 -0.76 -9.91
N LEU A 11 -6.76 -0.88 -11.23
CA LEU A 11 -5.69 -1.15 -12.18
C LEU A 11 -4.68 0.02 -12.24
N VAL A 12 -5.15 1.27 -12.20
CA VAL A 12 -4.26 2.44 -12.10
C VAL A 12 -3.60 2.50 -10.71
N SER A 13 -4.37 2.21 -9.66
CA SER A 13 -3.87 2.20 -8.28
C SER A 13 -2.75 1.17 -8.09
N LEU A 14 -2.81 0.01 -8.77
CA LEU A 14 -1.76 -1.01 -8.75
C LEU A 14 -0.39 -0.42 -9.08
N SER A 15 -0.27 0.35 -10.15
CA SER A 15 0.99 0.98 -10.56
C SER A 15 1.51 1.97 -9.51
N ILE A 16 0.61 2.78 -8.95
CA ILE A 16 0.94 3.76 -7.90
C ILE A 16 1.42 3.05 -6.63
N ILE A 17 0.71 2.03 -6.18
CA ILE A 17 1.05 1.24 -4.99
C ILE A 17 2.36 0.50 -5.20
N TRP A 18 2.58 -0.09 -6.38
CA TRP A 18 3.83 -0.77 -6.71
C TRP A 18 5.05 0.18 -6.65
N VAL A 19 4.92 1.38 -7.22
CA VAL A 19 5.95 2.43 -7.06
C VAL A 19 6.10 2.82 -5.59
N GLY A 20 4.99 2.96 -4.87
CA GLY A 20 4.96 3.22 -3.43
C GLY A 20 5.80 2.23 -2.62
N PHE A 21 5.64 0.92 -2.86
CA PHE A 21 6.44 -0.12 -2.20
C PHE A 21 7.94 0.03 -2.50
N ASN A 22 8.31 0.36 -3.73
CA ASN A 22 9.70 0.57 -4.13
C ASN A 22 10.31 1.80 -3.44
N VAL A 23 9.57 2.91 -3.43
CA VAL A 23 10.00 4.15 -2.74
C VAL A 23 10.13 3.88 -1.25
N TYR A 24 9.11 3.29 -0.62
CA TYR A 24 9.11 2.91 0.79
C TYR A 24 10.35 2.07 1.15
N ALA A 25 10.64 1.02 0.38
CA ALA A 25 11.79 0.16 0.62
C ALA A 25 13.12 0.92 0.51
N ARG A 26 13.29 1.74 -0.53
CA ARG A 26 14.51 2.51 -0.76
C ARG A 26 14.73 3.54 0.35
N THR A 27 13.68 4.27 0.74
CA THR A 27 13.76 5.26 1.81
C THR A 27 14.13 4.61 3.15
N LEU A 28 13.54 3.46 3.47
CA LEU A 28 13.94 2.71 4.67
C LEU A 28 15.38 2.24 4.64
N LYS A 29 15.91 1.83 3.47
CA LYS A 29 17.33 1.47 3.35
C LYS A 29 18.25 2.66 3.62
N VAL A 30 17.91 3.83 3.07
CA VAL A 30 18.67 5.08 3.29
C VAL A 30 18.66 5.46 4.77
N VAL A 31 17.49 5.47 5.40
CA VAL A 31 17.37 5.74 6.85
C VAL A 31 18.05 4.65 7.69
N GLY A 32 18.04 3.41 7.19
CA GLY A 32 18.68 2.25 7.82
C GLY A 32 20.18 2.37 8.00
N ALA A 33 20.85 3.13 7.11
CA ALA A 33 22.27 3.39 7.12
C ALA A 33 22.70 4.51 8.09
N VAL A 34 21.74 5.18 8.75
CA VAL A 34 22.03 6.22 9.75
C VAL A 34 22.42 5.56 11.08
N ASP A 35 23.60 5.90 11.61
CA ASP A 35 24.13 5.36 12.87
C ASP A 35 23.33 5.78 14.11
N ASN A 36 22.69 6.97 14.05
CA ASN A 36 21.87 7.46 15.15
C ASN A 36 20.54 6.70 15.25
N LYS A 37 20.44 5.82 16.26
CA LYS A 37 19.26 5.00 16.54
C LYS A 37 17.96 5.80 16.72
N PHE A 38 18.02 6.96 17.37
CA PHE A 38 16.84 7.78 17.62
C PHE A 38 16.30 8.37 16.32
N VAL A 39 17.18 8.95 15.50
CA VAL A 39 16.81 9.50 14.18
C VAL A 39 16.26 8.41 13.28
N LYS A 40 16.93 7.24 13.25
CA LYS A 40 16.48 6.07 12.50
C LYS A 40 15.08 5.62 12.89
N HIS A 41 14.79 5.55 14.18
CA HIS A 41 13.47 5.12 14.67
C HIS A 41 12.36 6.11 14.29
N THR A 42 12.56 7.40 14.60
CA THR A 42 11.57 8.46 14.33
C THR A 42 11.29 8.59 12.84
N ALA A 43 12.34 8.59 12.00
CA ALA A 43 12.18 8.65 10.55
C ALA A 43 11.45 7.41 10.00
N SER A 44 11.73 6.22 10.54
CA SER A 44 11.05 4.99 10.11
C SER A 44 9.56 4.99 10.44
N ILE A 45 9.17 5.53 11.61
CA ILE A 45 7.76 5.71 11.99
C ILE A 45 7.07 6.65 11.00
N LEU A 46 7.70 7.79 10.68
CA LEU A 46 7.15 8.76 9.73
C LEU A 46 6.95 8.13 8.35
N ILE A 47 7.97 7.42 7.85
CA ILE A 47 7.92 6.73 6.55
C ILE A 47 6.81 5.69 6.53
N TYR A 48 6.66 4.92 7.62
CA TYR A 48 5.58 3.94 7.74
C TYR A 48 4.20 4.60 7.76
N ALA A 49 4.02 5.71 8.47
CA ALA A 49 2.76 6.43 8.52
C ALA A 49 2.36 6.96 7.12
N ILE A 50 3.31 7.57 6.40
CA ILE A 50 3.09 8.06 5.02
C ILE A 50 2.75 6.89 4.09
N PHE A 51 3.49 5.79 4.17
CA PHE A 51 3.24 4.62 3.32
C PHE A 51 1.90 3.95 3.63
N SER A 52 1.51 3.90 4.89
CA SER A 52 0.19 3.39 5.30
C SER A 52 -0.94 4.26 4.75
N ALA A 53 -0.79 5.59 4.77
CA ALA A 53 -1.74 6.50 4.15
C ALA A 53 -1.86 6.25 2.63
N LEU A 54 -0.73 6.03 1.95
CA LEU A 54 -0.72 5.66 0.53
C LEU A 54 -1.50 4.35 0.28
N LEU A 55 -1.29 3.31 1.10
CA LEU A 55 -1.98 2.02 0.92
C LEU A 55 -3.49 2.11 1.13
N ILE A 56 -3.95 2.96 2.04
CA ILE A 56 -5.38 3.11 2.35
C ILE A 56 -6.05 4.11 1.40
N SER A 57 -5.28 5.03 0.81
CA SER A 57 -5.80 6.09 -0.06
C SER A 57 -6.74 5.63 -1.18
N PRO A 58 -6.51 4.51 -1.92
CA PRO A 58 -7.40 4.11 -3.00
C PRO A 58 -8.80 3.74 -2.51
N ILE A 59 -8.90 3.14 -1.32
CA ILE A 59 -10.21 2.84 -0.69
C ILE A 59 -10.90 4.14 -0.32
N LEU A 60 -10.19 5.07 0.33
CA LEU A 60 -10.76 6.34 0.77
C LEU A 60 -11.22 7.17 -0.43
N PHE A 61 -10.41 7.29 -1.49
CA PHE A 61 -10.80 8.01 -2.69
C PHE A 61 -11.96 7.33 -3.41
N GLY A 62 -11.92 5.99 -3.54
CA GLY A 62 -13.00 5.23 -4.16
C GLY A 62 -14.35 5.44 -3.46
N LEU A 63 -14.39 5.35 -2.13
CA LEU A 63 -15.64 5.44 -1.36
C LEU A 63 -16.05 6.87 -1.00
N SER A 64 -15.12 7.81 -0.85
CA SER A 64 -15.45 9.19 -0.45
C SER A 64 -15.78 10.08 -1.65
N TYR A 65 -15.19 9.82 -2.82
CA TYR A 65 -15.31 10.71 -3.97
C TYR A 65 -16.43 10.30 -4.93
N PHE A 66 -16.73 9.01 -5.03
CA PHE A 66 -17.77 8.47 -5.91
C PHE A 66 -18.98 8.02 -5.08
N SER A 67 -20.00 8.88 -4.98
CA SER A 67 -21.23 8.59 -4.21
C SER A 67 -21.90 7.29 -4.66
N GLU A 68 -21.96 7.04 -5.96
CA GLU A 68 -22.49 5.79 -6.54
C GLU A 68 -21.73 4.54 -6.04
N TRP A 69 -20.41 4.65 -5.86
CA TRP A 69 -19.59 3.55 -5.36
C TRP A 69 -19.85 3.28 -3.90
N ASN A 70 -20.00 4.34 -3.10
CA ASN A 70 -20.36 4.20 -1.69
C ASN A 70 -21.73 3.53 -1.52
N ILE A 71 -22.74 3.99 -2.27
CA ILE A 71 -24.09 3.40 -2.23
C ILE A 71 -24.02 1.91 -2.63
N ALA A 72 -23.40 1.60 -3.78
CA ALA A 72 -23.26 0.22 -4.22
C ALA A 72 -22.44 -0.66 -3.25
N PHE A 73 -21.42 -0.10 -2.60
CA PHE A 73 -20.62 -0.79 -1.59
C PHE A 73 -21.44 -1.14 -0.34
N ARG A 74 -22.38 -0.28 0.06
CA ARG A 74 -23.21 -0.51 1.25
C ARG A 74 -24.43 -1.40 0.97
N GLU A 75 -25.00 -1.30 -0.22
CA GLU A 75 -26.29 -1.94 -0.55
C GLU A 75 -26.13 -3.27 -1.30
N ASN A 76 -24.98 -3.53 -1.92
CA ASN A 76 -24.75 -4.72 -2.72
C ASN A 76 -23.51 -5.50 -2.26
N THR A 77 -23.73 -6.63 -1.59
CA THR A 77 -22.67 -7.50 -1.08
C THR A 77 -21.72 -8.00 -2.17
N MET A 78 -22.23 -8.31 -3.37
CA MET A 78 -21.38 -8.76 -4.48
C MET A 78 -20.44 -7.66 -4.95
N TYR A 79 -20.93 -6.42 -5.01
CA TYR A 79 -20.10 -5.27 -5.38
C TYR A 79 -19.06 -4.97 -4.29
N MET A 80 -19.43 -5.07 -3.00
CA MET A 80 -18.49 -4.94 -1.88
C MET A 80 -17.35 -5.95 -1.98
N VAL A 81 -17.68 -7.24 -2.17
CA VAL A 81 -16.66 -8.31 -2.32
C VAL A 81 -15.76 -8.02 -3.52
N PHE A 82 -16.35 -7.67 -4.67
CA PHE A 82 -15.59 -7.32 -5.86
C PHE A 82 -14.66 -6.11 -5.64
N PHE A 83 -15.14 -5.05 -5.00
CA PHE A 83 -14.34 -3.87 -4.67
C PHE A 83 -13.12 -4.24 -3.81
N LEU A 84 -13.33 -5.04 -2.75
CA LEU A 84 -12.26 -5.51 -1.88
C LEU A 84 -11.26 -6.42 -2.61
N LEU A 85 -11.75 -7.29 -3.50
CA LEU A 85 -10.88 -8.12 -4.34
C LEU A 85 -10.02 -7.28 -5.27
N CYS A 86 -10.60 -6.27 -5.94
CA CYS A 86 -9.83 -5.34 -6.77
C CYS A 86 -8.77 -4.60 -5.96
N TYR A 87 -9.10 -4.15 -4.75
CA TYR A 87 -8.11 -3.55 -3.85
C TYR A 87 -6.97 -4.51 -3.50
N ILE A 88 -7.29 -5.74 -3.05
CA ILE A 88 -6.28 -6.75 -2.71
C ILE A 88 -5.37 -7.04 -3.92
N LEU A 89 -5.96 -7.22 -5.10
CA LEU A 89 -5.22 -7.47 -6.34
C LEU A 89 -4.34 -6.27 -6.75
N SER A 90 -4.72 -5.04 -6.38
CA SER A 90 -3.88 -3.86 -6.60
C SER A 90 -2.67 -3.77 -5.66
N VAL A 91 -2.79 -4.31 -4.43
CA VAL A 91 -1.72 -4.26 -3.42
C VAL A 91 -0.77 -5.45 -3.53
N LEU A 92 -1.32 -6.63 -3.83
CA LEU A 92 -0.62 -7.91 -3.73
C LEU A 92 0.68 -7.98 -4.56
N PRO A 93 0.73 -7.53 -5.83
CA PRO A 93 1.97 -7.58 -6.62
C PRO A 93 3.09 -6.74 -5.99
N GLY A 94 2.77 -5.55 -5.47
CA GLY A 94 3.72 -4.70 -4.76
C GLY A 94 4.25 -5.35 -3.48
N ALA A 95 3.36 -5.94 -2.68
CA ALA A 95 3.74 -6.64 -1.45
C ALA A 95 4.61 -7.88 -1.71
N LEU A 96 4.26 -8.68 -2.72
CA LEU A 96 5.03 -9.85 -3.13
C LEU A 96 6.42 -9.46 -3.65
N TYR A 97 6.48 -8.42 -4.48
CA TYR A 97 7.75 -7.89 -4.97
C TYR A 97 8.61 -7.40 -3.81
N PHE A 98 8.08 -6.55 -2.91
CA PHE A 98 8.79 -6.06 -1.73
C PHE A 98 9.34 -7.20 -0.86
N LYS A 99 8.52 -8.23 -0.61
CA LYS A 99 8.93 -9.41 0.16
C LYS A 99 10.11 -10.13 -0.50
N LYS A 100 10.08 -10.29 -1.82
CA LYS A 100 11.11 -11.02 -2.57
C LYS A 100 12.42 -10.22 -2.70
N THR A 101 12.37 -8.91 -2.89
CA THR A 101 13.54 -8.10 -3.29
C THR A 101 14.11 -7.20 -2.20
N HIS A 102 13.32 -6.83 -1.19
CA HIS A 102 13.71 -5.81 -0.22
C HIS A 102 13.73 -6.28 1.22
N LEU A 103 12.85 -7.24 1.58
CA LEU A 103 12.67 -7.67 2.97
C LEU A 103 13.96 -8.18 3.63
N GLU A 104 14.75 -9.01 2.93
CA GLU A 104 15.98 -9.58 3.49
C GLU A 104 17.04 -8.50 3.77
N SER A 105 17.23 -7.58 2.83
CA SER A 105 18.13 -6.44 3.01
C SER A 105 17.68 -5.51 4.14
N LEU A 106 16.38 -5.30 4.31
CA LEU A 106 15.84 -4.50 5.42
C LEU A 106 16.02 -5.21 6.78
N ARG A 107 15.89 -6.54 6.83
CA ARG A 107 16.20 -7.36 8.00
C ARG A 107 17.65 -7.24 8.46
N GLN A 108 18.59 -7.27 7.53
CA GLN A 108 20.01 -7.05 7.83
C GLN A 108 20.27 -5.66 8.43
N LEU A 109 19.46 -4.66 8.06
CA LEU A 109 19.51 -3.31 8.63
C LEU A 109 18.79 -3.18 9.98
N GLY A 110 18.32 -4.29 10.57
CA GLY A 110 17.62 -4.30 11.85
C GLY A 110 16.14 -3.90 11.75
N TYR A 111 15.58 -3.79 10.55
CA TYR A 111 14.15 -3.62 10.35
C TYR A 111 13.46 -4.97 10.23
N PHE A 112 12.34 -5.15 10.93
CA PHE A 112 11.56 -6.39 10.98
C PHE A 112 12.30 -7.54 11.69
N LYS A 113 11.56 -8.34 12.46
CA LYS A 113 12.13 -9.49 13.18
C LYS A 113 12.61 -10.55 12.18
N ASN A 114 13.81 -11.11 12.42
CA ASN A 114 14.24 -12.33 11.73
C ASN A 114 13.30 -13.47 12.17
N LYS A 115 12.74 -14.17 11.18
CA LYS A 115 11.98 -15.39 11.43
C LYS A 115 12.95 -16.54 11.64
#